data_AF-A0A0L7LDT5-F1
#
_entry.id   AF-A0A0L7LDT5-F1
#
_cell.length_a   1.000
_cell.length_b   1.000
_cell.length_c   1.000
_cell.angle_alpha   90.00
_cell.angle_beta   90.00
_cell.angle_gamma   90.00
#
_symmetry.space_group_name_H-M   'P 1'
#
loop_
_entity.id
_entity.type
_entity.pdbx_description
1 polymer ?
#
loop_
_entity_poly.entity_id
_entity_poly.type
_entity_poly.pdbx_seq_one_letter_code
_entity_poly.pdbx_strand_id
1 'polypeptide(L)' 'MWLGTDPSGKEGIVVGWGRTSEGGQLPSIVQEVRVPILSMTQCRGMKYKASRITNNMVRTLRIDLRL' A
#
# COMPACT_ATOMS: atom_id res chain seq x y z
N MET A 1 -17.94 -7.46 21.89
CA MET A 1 -16.80 -6.57 21.60
C MET A 1 -16.28 -6.96 20.22
N TRP A 2 -16.36 -6.05 19.25
CA TRP A 2 -16.23 -6.35 17.81
C TRP A 2 -14.96 -7.16 17.49
N LEU A 3 -15.14 -8.32 16.87
CA LEU A 3 -14.07 -9.18 16.38
C LEU A 3 -13.25 -8.41 15.35
N GLY A 4 -12.03 -8.04 15.73
CA GLY A 4 -11.14 -7.18 14.96
C GLY A 4 -10.74 -7.79 13.61
N THR A 5 -11.45 -7.45 12.56
CA THR A 5 -10.97 -7.55 11.17
C THR A 5 -10.13 -6.33 10.83
N ASP A 6 -9.07 -6.08 11.60
CA ASP A 6 -8.03 -5.16 11.18
C ASP A 6 -7.15 -5.88 10.15
N PRO A 7 -7.08 -5.43 8.89
CA PRO A 7 -6.28 -6.10 7.87
C PRO A 7 -4.77 -5.81 8.02
N SER A 8 -4.36 -5.02 9.01
CA SER A 8 -2.96 -4.66 9.22
C SER A 8 -2.11 -5.89 9.53
N GLY A 9 -0.89 -5.91 8.97
CA GLY A 9 0.03 -7.04 9.08
C GLY A 9 -0.25 -8.19 8.10
N LYS A 10 -1.32 -8.11 7.29
CA LYS A 10 -1.55 -9.04 6.19
C LYS A 10 -0.92 -8.53 4.90
N GLU A 11 -0.59 -9.44 4.00
CA GLU A 11 -0.16 -9.09 2.64
C GLU A 11 -1.38 -9.03 1.70
N GLY A 12 -1.46 -7.96 0.92
CA GLY A 12 -2.42 -7.79 -0.16
C GLY A 12 -1.75 -7.96 -1.51
N ILE A 13 -2.50 -8.45 -2.50
CA ILE A 13 -2.08 -8.45 -3.90
C ILE A 13 -2.81 -7.31 -4.60
N VAL A 14 -2.05 -6.38 -5.18
CA VAL A 14 -2.59 -5.30 -6.00
C VAL A 14 -2.32 -5.63 -7.45
N VAL A 15 -3.39 -5.68 -8.25
CA VAL A 15 -3.33 -5.90 -9.69
C VAL A 15 -3.76 -4.65 -10.43
N GLY A 16 -3.08 -4.31 -11.53
CA GLY A 16 -3.50 -3.21 -12.37
C GLY A 16 -2.57 -2.90 -13.54
N TRP A 17 -3.01 -1.95 -14.37
CA TRP A 17 -2.26 -1.40 -15.51
C TRP A 17 -1.62 -0.04 -15.19
N GLY A 18 -1.35 0.21 -13.91
CA GLY A 18 -0.70 1.44 -13.48
C GLY A 18 0.69 1.57 -14.09
N ARG A 19 1.18 2.81 -14.17
CA ARG A 19 2.56 3.07 -14.59
C ARG A 19 3.52 2.34 -13.65
N THR A 20 4.47 1.61 -14.23
CA THR A 20 5.50 0.89 -13.46
C THR A 20 6.62 1.81 -12.97
N SER A 21 6.78 2.98 -13.61
CA SER A 21 7.80 4.00 -13.30
C SER A 21 7.22 5.40 -13.41
N GLU A 22 7.77 6.36 -12.66
CA GLU A 22 7.40 7.77 -12.75
C GLU A 22 7.71 8.30 -14.17
N GLY A 23 6.71 8.87 -14.85
CA GLY A 23 6.83 9.34 -16.24
C GLY A 23 6.82 8.25 -17.33
N GLY A 24 6.73 6.96 -16.96
CA GLY A 24 6.75 5.85 -17.91
C GLY A 24 5.44 5.63 -18.68
N GLN A 25 5.51 4.78 -19.71
CA GLN A 25 4.34 4.32 -20.46
C GLN A 25 3.51 3.30 -19.67
N LEU A 26 2.24 3.16 -20.04
CA LEU A 26 1.34 2.16 -19.46
C LEU A 26 1.73 0.77 -19.98
N PRO A 27 1.88 -0.23 -19.10
CA PRO A 27 2.20 -1.58 -19.53
C PRO A 27 1.03 -2.19 -20.32
N SER A 28 1.34 -2.91 -21.41
CA SER A 28 0.34 -3.65 -22.21
C SER A 28 -0.18 -4.91 -21.50
N ILE A 29 0.52 -5.35 -20.44
CA ILE A 29 0.17 -6.51 -19.62
C ILE A 29 -0.19 -6.04 -18.20
N VAL A 30 -1.11 -6.75 -17.55
CA VAL A 30 -1.45 -6.49 -16.15
C VAL A 30 -0.25 -6.82 -15.26
N GLN A 31 0.01 -5.96 -14.28
CA GLN A 31 1.06 -6.17 -13.28
C GLN A 31 0.42 -6.53 -11.95
N GLU A 32 1.03 -7.47 -11.25
CA GLU A 32 0.68 -7.82 -9.87
C GLU A 32 1.84 -7.45 -8.94
N VAL A 33 1.52 -6.84 -7.79
CA VAL A 33 2.49 -6.50 -6.77
C VAL A 33 1.96 -6.92 -5.41
N ARG A 34 2.81 -7.62 -4.65
CA ARG A 34 2.55 -7.98 -3.26
C ARG A 34 2.93 -6.81 -2.37
N VAL A 35 2.00 -6.37 -1.54
CA VAL A 35 2.20 -5.22 -0.66
C VAL A 35 1.71 -5.54 0.77
N PRO A 36 2.53 -5.31 1.81
CA PRO A 36 2.07 -5.41 3.19
C PRO A 36 1.09 -4.29 3.53
N ILE A 37 0.00 -4.64 4.22
CA ILE A 37 -0.97 -3.70 4.77
C ILE A 37 -0.46 -3.20 6.12
N LEU A 38 -0.40 -1.89 6.26
CA LEU A 38 0.14 -1.22 7.44
C LEU A 38 -0.96 -0.77 8.40
N SER A 39 -0.65 -0.85 9.69
CA SER A 39 -1.51 -0.31 10.73
C SER A 39 -1.39 1.21 10.84
N MET A 40 -2.37 1.83 11.47
CA MET A 40 -2.39 3.29 11.69
C MET A 40 -1.17 3.77 12.47
N THR A 41 -0.70 2.99 13.44
CA THR A 41 0.48 3.30 14.26
C THR A 41 1.76 3.21 13.44
N GLN A 42 1.90 2.17 12.61
CA GLN A 42 3.05 2.01 11.70
C GLN A 42 3.13 3.17 10.71
N CYS A 43 2.01 3.54 10.09
CA CYS A 43 2.03 4.64 9.13
C CYS A 43 2.27 6.01 9.76
N ARG A 44 1.89 6.24 11.03
CA ARG A 44 2.21 7.49 11.75
C ARG A 44 3.70 7.62 12.06
N GLY A 45 4.42 6.50 12.18
CA GLY A 45 5.87 6.47 12.35
C GLY A 45 6.66 6.66 11.05
N MET A 46 6.01 6.63 9.89
CA MET A 46 6.66 6.84 8.60
C MET A 46 6.85 8.35 8.30
N LYS A 47 7.78 8.68 7.40
CA LYS A 47 8.06 10.06 6.95
C LYS A 47 6.88 10.80 6.27
N TYR A 48 5.71 10.19 6.16
CA TYR A 48 4.52 10.80 5.57
C TYR A 48 3.74 11.61 6.63
N LYS A 49 3.22 12.78 6.23
CA LYS A 49 2.42 13.64 7.12
C LYS A 49 1.16 12.92 7.59
N ALA A 50 1.16 12.54 8.87
CA ALA A 50 0.07 11.85 9.57
C ALA A 50 -1.31 12.54 9.40
N SER A 51 -1.34 13.85 9.18
CA SER A 51 -2.55 14.66 9.05
C SER A 51 -3.37 14.42 7.78
N ARG A 52 -2.83 13.71 6.76
CA ARG A 52 -3.58 13.39 5.53
C ARG A 52 -4.26 12.01 5.56
N ILE A 53 -4.23 11.34 6.70
CA ILE A 53 -4.69 9.96 6.82
C ILE A 53 -6.01 9.94 7.58
N THR A 54 -7.04 9.42 6.92
CA THR A 54 -8.35 9.18 7.55
C THR A 54 -8.52 7.69 7.87
N ASN A 55 -9.43 7.38 8.81
CA ASN A 55 -9.69 6.01 9.27
C ASN A 55 -10.29 5.09 8.19
N ASN A 56 -10.71 5.64 7.04
CA ASN A 56 -11.26 4.88 5.92
C ASN A 56 -10.21 4.58 4.83
N MET A 57 -8.91 4.77 5.13
CA MET A 57 -7.82 4.53 4.18
C MET A 57 -7.04 3.28 4.56
N VAL A 58 -6.99 2.31 3.64
CA VAL A 58 -6.03 1.21 3.72
C VAL A 58 -4.70 1.70 3.15
N ARG A 59 -3.62 1.57 3.92
CA ARG A 59 -2.28 1.92 3.45
C ARG A 59 -1.44 0.68 3.29
N THR A 60 -0.75 0.64 2.17
CA THR A 60 0.15 -0.44 1.81
C THR A 60 1.54 0.14 1.58
N LEU A 61 2.57 -0.53 2.04
CA LEU A 61 3.94 -0.17 1.69
C LEU A 61 4.35 -0.93 0.46
N ARG A 62 4.91 -0.26 -0.55
CA ARG A 62 5.62 -0.95 -1.61
C ARG A 62 7.08 -1.08 -1.18
N ILE A 63 7.46 -2.23 -0.61
CA ILE A 63 8.87 -2.61 -0.51
C ILE A 63 9.26 -3.14 -1.89
N ASP A 64 9.39 -2.24 -2.87
CA ASP A 64 10.21 -2.52 -4.05
C ASP A 64 11.60 -2.02 -3.68
N LEU A 65 12.38 -2.88 -3.02
CA LEU A 65 13.82 -2.67 -2.90
C LEU A 65 14.45 -3.01 -4.26
N ARG A 66 14.09 -2.26 -5.31
CA ARG A 66 14.92 -2.17 -6.51
C ARG A 66 15.89 -1.03 -6.31
N LEU A 67 16.91 -1.31 -5.50
CA LEU A 67 18.29 -0.93 -5.73
C LEU A 67 19.08 -2.22 -5.92
#